data_AF-A0A7Y7QTM4-F1
#
_entry.id   AF-A0A7Y7QTM4-F1
#
_cell.length_a   1.000
_cell.length_b   1.000
_cell.length_c   1.000
_cell.angle_alpha   90.00
_cell.angle_beta   90.00
_cell.angle_gamma   90.00
#
_symmetry.space_group_name_H-M   'P 1'
#
loop_
_entity.id
_entity.type
_entity.pdbx_description
1 polymer ?
#
loop_
_entity_poly.entity_id
_entity_poly.type
_entity_poly.pdbx_seq_one_letter_code
_entity_poly.pdbx_strand_id
1 'polypeptide(L)'
;MADVRLAEYVFAPHYAAPLPYRTQSAVTLREGRPLGSAVLAELAPGETFEVLELAGGHAWGIAPHLGLVGYCDAGLLERVQ
;
A
#
# COMPACT_ATOMS: atom_id res chain seq x y z
N MET A 1 -9.48 -1.88 -5.25
CA MET A 1 -8.88 -1.92 -6.61
C MET A 1 -8.01 -3.17 -6.69
N ALA A 2 -7.42 -3.49 -7.85
CA ALA A 2 -6.42 -4.53 -7.99
C ALA A 2 -5.24 -4.02 -8.82
N ASP A 3 -4.09 -4.66 -8.70
CA ASP A 3 -2.94 -4.37 -9.54
C ASP A 3 -3.20 -4.81 -10.99
N VAL A 4 -2.94 -3.92 -11.95
CA VAL A 4 -3.09 -4.20 -13.40
C VAL A 4 -2.25 -5.39 -13.88
N ARG A 5 -1.16 -5.72 -13.18
CA ARG A 5 -0.36 -6.93 -13.44
C ARG A 5 -1.18 -8.22 -13.31
N LEU A 6 -2.34 -8.18 -12.65
CA LEU A 6 -3.24 -9.32 -12.46
C LEU A 6 -4.40 -9.39 -13.47
N ALA A 7 -4.51 -8.44 -14.41
CA ALA A 7 -5.70 -8.30 -15.27
C ALA A 7 -5.99 -9.51 -16.18
N GLU A 8 -5.00 -10.34 -16.47
CA GLU A 8 -5.18 -11.59 -17.23
C GLU A 8 -5.52 -12.80 -16.35
N TYR A 9 -5.35 -12.69 -15.03
CA TYR A 9 -5.46 -13.81 -14.08
C TYR A 9 -6.72 -13.74 -13.21
N VAL A 10 -7.21 -12.54 -12.92
CA VAL A 10 -8.41 -12.33 -12.09
C VAL A 10 -9.36 -11.35 -12.75
N PHE A 11 -10.60 -11.30 -12.27
CA PHE A 11 -11.58 -10.30 -12.67
C PHE A 11 -11.84 -9.37 -11.49
N ALA A 12 -11.36 -8.14 -11.55
CA ALA A 12 -11.60 -7.11 -10.55
C ALA A 12 -12.43 -5.97 -11.16
N PRO A 13 -13.31 -5.31 -10.38
CA PRO A 13 -14.08 -4.16 -10.87
C PRO A 13 -13.19 -3.02 -11.41
N HIS A 14 -12.01 -2.83 -10.81
CA HIS A 14 -11.05 -1.78 -11.18
C HIS A 14 -9.60 -2.25 -11.02
N TYR A 15 -8.79 -2.02 -12.05
CA TYR A 15 -7.34 -2.21 -12.06
C TYR A 15 -6.60 -0.87 -12.00
N ALA A 16 -5.44 -0.86 -11.36
CA ALA A 16 -4.53 0.28 -11.34
C ALA A 16 -3.09 -0.19 -11.51
N ALA A 17 -2.28 0.61 -12.20
CA ALA A 17 -0.83 0.45 -12.18
C ALA A 17 -0.31 0.93 -10.82
N PRO A 18 0.40 0.10 -10.05
CA PRO A 18 0.97 0.51 -8.77
C PRO A 18 2.02 1.62 -8.97
N LEU A 19 1.98 2.63 -8.11
CA LEU A 19 2.96 3.70 -8.08
C LEU A 19 3.98 3.43 -6.95
N PRO A 20 5.30 3.44 -7.24
CA PRO A 20 6.31 3.15 -6.23
C PRO A 20 6.51 4.33 -5.27
N TYR A 21 6.44 4.03 -3.98
CA TYR A 21 6.75 4.94 -2.88
C TYR A 21 7.80 4.30 -1.96
N ARG A 22 8.45 5.14 -1.16
CA ARG A 22 9.29 4.75 -0.04
C ARG A 22 8.71 5.26 1.28
N THR A 23 8.85 4.47 2.33
CA THR A 23 8.52 4.89 3.69
C THR A 23 9.56 5.91 4.18
N GLN A 24 9.12 7.04 4.72
CA GLN A 24 10.02 8.06 5.27
C GLN A 24 10.40 7.77 6.73
N SER A 25 9.59 6.97 7.41
CA SER A 25 9.77 6.52 8.80
C SER A 25 9.18 5.12 8.97
N ALA A 26 9.12 4.59 10.20
CA ALA A 26 8.42 3.34 10.44
C ALA A 26 6.91 3.50 10.15
N VAL A 27 6.33 2.57 9.41
CA VAL A 27 4.93 2.64 8.97
C VAL A 27 4.18 1.36 9.34
N THR A 28 3.12 1.51 10.12
CA THR A 28 2.20 0.41 10.43
C THR A 28 1.31 0.10 9.24
N LEU A 29 1.37 -1.14 8.74
CA LEU A 29 0.46 -1.67 7.73
C LEU A 29 -0.74 -2.33 8.41
N ARG A 30 -1.95 -1.97 7.99
CA ARG A 30 -3.21 -2.47 8.58
C ARG A 30 -4.09 -3.16 7.54
N GLU A 31 -4.91 -4.10 8.01
CA GLU A 31 -5.88 -4.81 7.16
C GLU A 31 -6.96 -3.87 6.61
N GLY A 32 -7.37 -2.89 7.42
CA GLY A 32 -8.39 -1.90 7.10
C GLY A 32 -7.93 -0.48 7.43
N ARG A 33 -8.63 0.49 6.83
CA ARG A 33 -8.40 1.93 7.01
C ARG A 33 -8.48 2.42 8.47
N PRO A 34 -9.41 1.95 9.34
CA PRO A 34 -9.52 2.45 10.71
C PRO A 34 -8.27 2.16 11.54
N LEU A 35 -7.89 3.10 12.43
CA LEU A 35 -6.75 2.96 13.35
C LEU A 35 -6.84 1.71 14.25
N GLY A 36 -8.05 1.25 14.57
CA GLY A 36 -8.28 0.03 15.36
C GLY A 36 -8.23 -1.28 14.55
N SER A 37 -7.99 -1.22 13.24
CA SER A 37 -7.87 -2.41 12.41
C SER A 37 -6.60 -3.20 12.75
N ALA A 38 -6.66 -4.51 12.52
CA ALA A 38 -5.56 -5.43 12.76
C ALA A 38 -4.27 -4.94 12.09
N VAL A 39 -3.19 -4.96 12.86
CA VAL A 39 -1.84 -4.68 12.34
C VAL A 39 -1.36 -5.93 11.62
N LEU A 40 -0.99 -5.77 10.35
CA LEU A 40 -0.42 -6.84 9.54
C LEU A 40 1.11 -6.88 9.69
N ALA A 41 1.74 -5.72 9.67
CA ALA A 41 3.20 -5.58 9.78
C ALA A 41 3.61 -4.13 10.13
N GLU A 42 4.88 -3.97 10.47
CA GLU A 42 5.57 -2.67 10.50
C GLU A 42 6.61 -2.66 9.37
N LEU A 43 6.60 -1.61 8.57
CA LEU A 43 7.58 -1.38 7.50
C LEU A 43 8.68 -0.47 8.03
N ALA A 44 9.94 -0.83 7.82
CA ALA A 44 11.07 0.00 8.23
C ALA A 44 11.20 1.26 7.33
N PRO A 45 11.86 2.34 7.79
CA PRO A 45 12.17 3.49 6.95
C PRO A 45 12.97 3.09 5.70
N GLY A 46 12.63 3.68 4.56
CA GLY A 46 13.24 3.43 3.26
C GLY A 46 12.70 2.21 2.51
N GLU A 47 11.83 1.40 3.14
CA GLU A 47 11.17 0.27 2.49
C GLU A 47 10.25 0.73 1.35
N THR A 48 10.10 -0.14 0.35
CA THR A 48 9.22 0.12 -0.79
C THR A 48 7.78 -0.21 -0.44
N PHE A 49 6.87 0.69 -0.82
CA PHE A 49 5.44 0.46 -0.80
C PHE A 49 4.85 0.86 -2.16
N GLU A 50 4.10 -0.05 -2.78
CA GLU A 50 3.49 0.15 -4.09
C GLU A 50 2.04 0.61 -3.90
N VAL A 51 1.81 1.92 -4.06
CA VAL A 51 0.51 2.54 -3.83
C VAL A 51 -0.43 2.25 -5.00
N LEU A 52 -1.61 1.74 -4.68
CA LEU A 52 -2.71 1.57 -5.64
C LEU A 52 -3.70 2.73 -5.49
N GLU A 53 -4.10 3.09 -4.27
CA GLU A 53 -5.08 4.15 -4.01
C GLU A 53 -4.55 5.16 -2.97
N LEU A 54 -4.81 6.45 -3.18
CA LEU A 54 -4.66 7.52 -2.20
C LEU A 54 -6.01 8.18 -1.96
N ALA A 55 -6.52 8.12 -0.73
CA ALA A 55 -7.79 8.75 -0.38
C ALA A 55 -7.85 9.09 1.10
N GLY A 56 -8.27 10.32 1.43
CA GLY A 56 -8.52 10.74 2.81
C GLY A 56 -7.32 10.59 3.75
N GLY A 57 -6.10 10.85 3.27
CA GLY A 57 -4.86 10.72 4.04
C GLY A 57 -4.32 9.30 4.17
N HIS A 58 -4.99 8.30 3.61
CA HIS A 58 -4.55 6.91 3.63
C HIS A 58 -4.05 6.46 2.26
N ALA A 59 -3.04 5.61 2.28
CA ALA A 59 -2.63 4.83 1.12
C ALA A 59 -3.12 3.40 1.27
N TRP A 60 -3.63 2.82 0.18
CA TRP A 60 -3.86 1.39 0.05
C TRP A 60 -2.93 0.84 -1.02
N GLY A 61 -2.24 -0.25 -0.74
CA GLY A 61 -1.18 -0.72 -1.61
C GLY A 61 -0.52 -2.01 -1.15
N ILE A 62 0.59 -2.33 -1.80
CA ILE A 62 1.33 -3.58 -1.65
C ILE A 62 2.64 -3.27 -0.92
N ALA A 63 2.97 -4.05 0.10
CA ALA A 63 4.30 -4.13 0.70
C ALA A 63 5.04 -5.32 0.05
N PRO A 64 5.74 -5.13 -1.09
CA PRO A 64 6.25 -6.22 -1.90
C PRO A 64 7.26 -7.10 -1.16
N HIS A 65 8.07 -6.53 -0.26
CA HIS A 65 9.05 -7.30 0.51
C HIS A 65 8.40 -8.31 1.47
N LEU A 66 7.18 -8.02 1.94
CA LEU A 66 6.42 -8.88 2.84
C LEU A 66 5.35 -9.71 2.12
N GLY A 67 5.07 -9.41 0.84
CA GLY A 67 3.98 -10.03 0.10
C GLY A 67 2.59 -9.69 0.66
N LEU A 68 2.45 -8.55 1.34
CA LEU A 68 1.23 -8.12 2.01
C LEU A 68 0.55 -6.97 1.27
N VAL A 69 -0.77 -6.85 1.44
CA VAL A 69 -1.58 -5.74 0.96
C VAL A 69 -2.31 -5.14 2.14
N GLY A 70 -2.37 -3.81 2.22
CA GLY A 70 -3.02 -3.15 3.34
C GLY A 70 -3.07 -1.63 3.22
N TYR A 71 -3.54 -1.02 4.30
CA TYR A 71 -3.64 0.41 4.48
C TYR A 71 -2.51 0.95 5.35
N CYS A 72 -2.02 2.14 5.02
CA CYS A 72 -1.13 2.91 5.89
C CYS A 72 -1.40 4.41 5.77
N ASP A 73 -0.72 5.21 6.59
CA ASP A 73 -0.74 6.67 6.48
C ASP A 73 0.03 7.12 5.23
N ALA A 74 -0.62 7.85 4.34
CA ALA A 74 0.00 8.35 3.11
C ALA A 74 1.03 9.46 3.38
N GLY A 75 0.90 10.20 4.49
CA GLY A 75 1.83 11.25 4.88
C GLY A 75 3.21 10.72 5.29
N LEU A 76 3.32 9.41 5.55
CA LEU A 76 4.59 8.74 5.86
C LEU A 76 5.29 8.17 4.62
N LEU A 77 4.72 8.38 3.43
CA LEU A 77 5.26 7.88 2.17
C LEU A 77 5.83 9.02 1.32
N GLU A 78 6.92 8.75 0.60
CA GLU A 78 7.50 9.63 -0.40
C GLU A 78 7.48 8.94 -1.76
N ARG A 79 7.02 9.65 -2.79
CA ARG A 79 6.98 9.09 -4.15
C ARG A 79 8.39 8.98 -4.70
N VAL A 80 8.73 7.81 -5.24
CA VAL A 80 9.99 7.65 -5.97
C VAL A 80 9.83 8.32 -7.35
N GLN A 81 10.70 9.27 -7.66
CA GLN A 81 10.75 9.95 -8.96
C GLN A 81 11.29 9.04 -10.07
#